data_AF-A0A523YW67-F1
#
_entry.id   AF-A0A523YW67-F1
#
_cell.length_a   1.000
_cell.length_b   1.000
_cell.length_c   1.000
_cell.angle_alpha   90.00
_cell.angle_beta   90.00
_cell.angle_gamma   90.00
#
_symmetry.space_group_name_H-M   'P 1'
#
loop_
_entity.id
_entity.type
_entity.pdbx_description
1 polymer ?
#
loop_
_entity_poly.entity_id
_entity_poly.type
_entity_poly.pdbx_seq_one_letter_code
_entity_poly.pdbx_strand_id
1 'polypeptide(L)'
;MGAAGGLEMRARRVADRSFSVFTWAMLGLLTAYISLIVIALFLRVNADSYGDTLLSGRALSTIRLSVICATIASVLALLFAVPIAYQLARKNFPGKNLIDTILDIPIILSPVALGTALLVVLSSDAGRLFQDNLVSFTFAMRGIILVQFSIVVALAIRSLKAVFEQIDPRYEEVAYFLGCN
;
A
#
# COMPACT_ATOMS: atom_id res chain seq x y z
N MET A 1 31.24 11.34 -47.76
CA MET A 1 30.98 10.97 -46.34
C MET A 1 29.55 11.29 -45.84
N GLY A 2 28.61 11.77 -46.69
CA GLY A 2 27.27 12.20 -46.25
C GLY A 2 26.08 11.27 -46.59
N ALA A 3 26.27 10.22 -47.39
CA ALA A 3 25.17 9.34 -47.81
C ALA A 3 24.88 8.20 -46.81
N ALA A 4 25.86 7.77 -46.01
CA ALA A 4 25.70 6.70 -45.03
C ALA A 4 24.84 7.13 -43.82
N GLY A 5 25.02 8.37 -43.34
CA GLY A 5 24.28 8.89 -42.18
C GLY A 5 22.78 9.10 -42.42
N GLY A 6 22.35 9.32 -43.68
CA GLY A 6 20.95 9.51 -44.03
C GLY A 6 20.12 8.21 -44.04
N LEU A 7 20.77 7.08 -44.35
CA LEU A 7 20.14 5.75 -44.35
C LEU A 7 19.98 5.22 -42.91
N GLU A 8 20.98 5.42 -42.05
CA GLU A 8 20.89 5.07 -40.62
C GLU A 8 19.83 5.88 -39.87
N MET A 9 19.68 7.18 -40.19
CA MET A 9 18.64 8.04 -39.60
C MET A 9 17.21 7.61 -39.97
N ARG A 10 17.00 7.05 -41.18
CA ARG A 10 15.70 6.54 -41.62
C ARG A 10 15.36 5.19 -40.97
N ALA A 11 16.34 4.30 -40.83
CA ALA A 11 16.15 3.00 -40.17
C ALA A 11 15.77 3.14 -38.69
N ARG A 12 16.42 4.05 -37.95
CA ARG A 12 16.05 4.38 -36.56
C ARG A 12 14.61 4.91 -36.43
N ARG A 13 14.15 5.74 -37.38
CA ARG A 13 12.82 6.36 -37.35
C ARG A 13 11.67 5.36 -37.58
N VAL A 14 11.91 4.30 -38.35
CA VAL A 14 10.93 3.23 -38.61
C VAL A 14 10.86 2.24 -37.44
N ALA A 15 12.02 1.89 -36.85
CA ALA A 15 12.07 1.06 -35.65
C ALA A 15 11.33 1.71 -34.46
N ASP A 16 11.48 3.02 -34.30
CA ASP A 16 10.80 3.80 -33.25
C ASP A 16 9.28 3.88 -33.48
N ARG A 17 8.85 4.00 -34.75
CA ARG A 17 7.43 4.02 -35.11
C ARG A 17 6.76 2.65 -34.94
N SER A 18 7.46 1.56 -35.26
CA SER A 18 6.94 0.20 -35.08
C SER A 18 6.85 -0.17 -33.59
N PHE A 19 7.84 0.23 -32.79
CA PHE A 19 7.83 0.05 -31.33
C PHE A 19 6.74 0.90 -30.66
N SER A 20 6.56 2.15 -31.12
CA SER A 20 5.47 3.01 -30.64
C SER A 20 4.09 2.43 -30.96
N VAL A 21 3.85 1.95 -32.19
CA VAL A 21 2.57 1.32 -32.55
C VAL A 21 2.30 0.06 -31.70
N PHE A 22 3.33 -0.77 -31.47
CA PHE A 22 3.21 -1.95 -30.62
C PHE A 22 2.88 -1.60 -29.16
N THR A 23 3.55 -0.60 -28.59
CA THR A 23 3.29 -0.15 -27.21
C THR A 23 1.90 0.46 -27.05
N TRP A 24 1.43 1.27 -28.01
CA TRP A 24 0.06 1.78 -28.02
C TRP A 24 -0.99 0.69 -28.19
N ALA A 25 -0.72 -0.34 -29.00
CA ALA A 25 -1.61 -1.49 -29.15
C ALA A 25 -1.73 -2.30 -27.86
N MET A 26 -0.62 -2.57 -27.16
CA MET A 26 -0.63 -3.24 -25.86
C MET A 26 -1.36 -2.45 -24.78
N LEU A 27 -1.14 -1.13 -24.72
CA LEU A 27 -1.86 -0.25 -23.81
C LEU A 27 -3.36 -0.24 -24.11
N GLY A 28 -3.74 -0.18 -25.39
CA GLY A 28 -5.12 -0.29 -25.85
C GLY A 28 -5.78 -1.61 -25.46
N LEU A 29 -5.07 -2.73 -25.58
CA LEU A 29 -5.58 -4.04 -25.20
C LEU A 29 -5.82 -4.15 -23.68
N LEU A 30 -4.88 -3.68 -22.86
CA LEU A 30 -5.01 -3.71 -21.40
C LEU A 30 -6.16 -2.82 -20.93
N THR A 31 -6.27 -1.61 -21.49
CA THR A 31 -7.36 -0.68 -21.18
C THR A 31 -8.71 -1.22 -21.62
N ALA A 32 -8.80 -1.84 -22.80
CA ALA A 32 -10.02 -2.50 -23.27
C ALA A 32 -10.41 -3.69 -22.36
N TYR A 33 -9.44 -4.50 -21.94
CA TYR A 33 -9.68 -5.62 -21.02
C TYR A 33 -10.24 -5.16 -19.67
N ILE A 34 -9.62 -4.16 -19.04
CA ILE A 34 -10.12 -3.59 -17.78
C ILE A 34 -11.51 -2.98 -17.97
N SER A 35 -11.71 -2.22 -19.05
CA SER A 35 -13.00 -1.59 -19.35
C SER A 35 -14.10 -2.63 -19.57
N LEU A 36 -13.80 -3.74 -20.26
CA LEU A 36 -14.73 -4.84 -20.47
C LEU A 36 -15.18 -5.46 -19.15
N ILE A 37 -14.26 -5.68 -18.20
CA ILE A 37 -14.60 -6.20 -16.86
C ILE A 37 -15.54 -5.23 -16.14
N VAL A 38 -15.23 -3.93 -16.17
CA VAL A 38 -16.04 -2.91 -15.51
C VAL A 38 -17.44 -2.83 -16.15
N ILE A 39 -17.53 -2.79 -17.48
CA ILE A 39 -18.80 -2.76 -18.20
C ILE A 39 -19.62 -4.01 -17.91
N ALA A 40 -19.00 -5.21 -17.94
CA ALA A 40 -19.68 -6.45 -17.61
C ALA A 40 -20.23 -6.46 -16.17
N LEU A 41 -19.53 -5.84 -15.22
CA LEU A 41 -20.00 -5.66 -13.85
C LEU A 41 -21.22 -4.72 -13.79
N PHE A 42 -21.17 -3.59 -14.50
CA PHE A 42 -22.29 -2.65 -14.60
C PHE A 42 -23.52 -3.26 -15.26
N LEU A 43 -23.34 -4.07 -16.30
CA LEU A 43 -24.44 -4.77 -16.97
C LEU A 43 -25.07 -5.87 -16.09
N ARG A 44 -24.34 -6.40 -15.10
CA ARG A 44 -24.88 -7.38 -14.14
C ARG A 44 -25.71 -6.76 -13.01
N VAL A 45 -25.57 -5.46 -12.75
CA VAL A 45 -26.29 -4.78 -11.68
C VAL A 45 -27.45 -3.99 -12.31
N ASN A 46 -28.68 -4.36 -11.95
CA ASN A 46 -29.89 -3.73 -12.51
C ASN A 46 -30.05 -2.28 -12.03
N ALA A 47 -30.36 -1.38 -12.97
CA ALA A 47 -30.50 0.08 -12.80
C ALA A 47 -31.42 0.49 -11.62
N ASP A 48 -32.46 -0.31 -11.37
CA ASP A 48 -33.46 -0.01 -10.33
C ASP A 48 -32.98 -0.31 -8.90
N SER A 49 -31.89 -1.08 -8.75
CA SER A 49 -31.41 -1.52 -7.43
C SER A 49 -30.23 -0.71 -6.90
N TYR A 50 -29.65 0.19 -7.71
CA TYR A 50 -28.48 0.98 -7.30
C TYR A 50 -28.83 1.97 -6.18
N GLY A 51 -29.93 2.71 -6.31
CA GLY A 51 -30.33 3.74 -5.33
C GLY A 51 -30.69 3.14 -3.97
N ASP A 52 -31.59 2.15 -3.97
CA ASP A 52 -32.11 1.56 -2.74
C ASP A 52 -31.09 0.67 -2.01
N THR A 53 -30.19 0.01 -2.75
CA THR A 53 -29.13 -0.81 -2.14
C THR A 53 -28.00 0.04 -1.57
N LEU A 54 -27.61 1.13 -2.25
CA LEU A 54 -26.56 2.04 -1.77
C LEU A 54 -27.01 2.90 -0.59
N LEU A 55 -28.28 3.34 -0.57
CA LEU A 55 -28.88 4.09 0.53
C LEU A 55 -29.48 3.18 1.62
N SER A 56 -29.37 1.86 1.47
CA SER A 56 -29.76 0.93 2.53
C SER A 56 -28.98 1.24 3.80
N GLY A 57 -29.67 1.31 4.95
CA GLY A 57 -29.04 1.64 6.24
C GLY A 57 -27.89 0.68 6.61
N ARG A 58 -27.90 -0.54 6.05
CA ARG A 58 -26.82 -1.53 6.21
C ARG A 58 -25.57 -1.16 5.41
N ALA A 59 -25.70 -0.76 4.14
CA ALA A 59 -24.56 -0.37 3.32
C ALA A 59 -23.83 0.85 3.92
N LEU A 60 -24.59 1.87 4.31
CA LEU A 60 -24.03 3.08 4.91
C LEU A 60 -23.33 2.81 6.25
N SER A 61 -23.90 1.93 7.07
CA SER A 61 -23.30 1.53 8.35
C SER A 61 -21.98 0.77 8.15
N THR A 62 -21.90 -0.14 7.18
CA THR A 62 -20.68 -0.88 6.86
C THR A 62 -19.59 0.02 6.29
N ILE A 63 -19.95 0.96 5.41
CA ILE A 63 -19.02 1.95 4.87
C ILE A 63 -18.47 2.82 5.99
N ARG A 64 -19.35 3.35 6.86
CA ARG A 64 -18.94 4.17 8.00
C ARG A 64 -17.99 3.42 8.93
N LEU A 65 -18.31 2.17 9.28
CA LEU A 65 -17.44 1.35 10.13
C LEU A 65 -16.07 1.13 9.47
N SER A 66 -16.05 0.79 8.18
CA SER A 66 -14.82 0.56 7.43
C SER A 66 -13.93 1.80 7.37
N VAL A 67 -14.52 2.97 7.10
CA VAL A 67 -13.79 4.25 7.07
C VAL A 67 -13.23 4.58 8.44
N ILE A 68 -14.03 4.49 9.51
CA ILE A 68 -13.56 4.79 10.86
C ILE A 68 -12.41 3.86 11.26
N CYS A 69 -12.55 2.55 11.05
CA CYS A 69 -11.49 1.59 11.36
C CYS A 69 -10.21 1.90 10.58
N ALA A 70 -10.32 2.13 9.26
CA ALA A 70 -9.19 2.41 8.40
C ALA A 70 -8.48 3.71 8.78
N THR A 71 -9.24 4.78 9.09
CA THR A 71 -8.67 6.05 9.55
C THR A 71 -7.91 5.88 10.86
N ILE A 72 -8.51 5.21 11.86
CA ILE A 72 -7.85 4.99 13.16
C ILE A 72 -6.58 4.16 12.97
N ALA A 73 -6.67 3.05 12.23
CA ALA A 73 -5.52 2.19 11.94
C ALA A 73 -4.40 2.95 11.22
N SER A 74 -4.74 3.81 10.27
CA SER A 74 -3.76 4.59 9.49
C SER A 74 -3.10 5.68 10.32
N VAL A 75 -3.86 6.39 11.15
CA VAL A 75 -3.30 7.42 12.05
C VAL A 75 -2.35 6.79 13.07
N LEU A 76 -2.76 5.68 13.68
CA LEU A 76 -1.89 4.91 14.56
C LEU A 76 -0.64 4.44 13.81
N ALA A 77 -0.81 3.85 12.63
CA ALA A 77 0.31 3.39 11.81
C ALA A 77 1.30 4.52 11.52
N LEU A 78 0.84 5.72 11.14
CA LEU A 78 1.72 6.87 10.90
C LEU A 78 2.46 7.32 12.16
N LEU A 79 1.76 7.35 13.30
CA LEU A 79 2.35 7.75 14.58
C LEU A 79 3.54 6.87 14.97
N PHE A 80 3.48 5.57 14.68
CA PHE A 80 4.62 4.66 14.88
C PHE A 80 5.59 4.67 13.69
N ALA A 81 5.09 4.75 12.46
CA ALA A 81 5.89 4.59 11.26
C ALA A 81 6.86 5.75 11.05
N VAL A 82 6.44 6.99 11.29
CA VAL A 82 7.27 8.18 11.11
C VAL A 82 8.57 8.12 11.93
N PRO A 83 8.54 7.97 13.28
CA PRO A 83 9.77 7.95 14.06
C PRO A 83 10.63 6.72 13.76
N ILE A 84 10.01 5.55 13.54
CA ILE A 84 10.74 4.32 13.23
C ILE A 84 11.43 4.43 11.88
N ALA A 85 10.73 4.89 10.84
CA ALA A 85 11.28 5.04 9.49
C ALA A 85 12.40 6.07 9.45
N TYR A 86 12.24 7.20 10.14
CA TYR A 86 13.28 8.22 10.24
C TYR A 86 14.54 7.66 10.89
N GLN A 87 14.39 6.94 12.01
CA GLN A 87 15.49 6.30 12.70
C GLN A 87 16.19 5.25 11.83
N LEU A 88 15.42 4.46 11.07
CA LEU A 88 15.94 3.41 10.20
C LEU A 88 16.67 3.99 8.97
N ALA A 89 16.21 5.13 8.46
CA ALA A 89 16.87 5.84 7.35
C ALA A 89 18.16 6.54 7.80
N ARG A 90 18.16 7.18 8.98
CA ARG A 90 19.28 8.03 9.42
C ARG A 90 20.36 7.30 10.23
N LYS A 91 20.01 6.26 11.00
CA LYS A 91 20.98 5.58 11.88
C LYS A 91 21.29 4.16 11.38
N ASN A 92 22.57 3.78 11.52
CA ASN A 92 23.03 2.41 11.33
C ASN A 92 23.33 1.79 12.70
N PHE A 93 22.59 0.76 13.06
CA PHE A 93 22.72 0.05 14.34
C PHE A 93 22.65 -1.47 14.10
N PRO A 94 23.24 -2.32 14.97
CA PRO A 94 23.44 -3.75 14.69
C PRO A 94 22.15 -4.57 14.53
N GLY A 95 20.99 -4.06 14.96
CA GLY A 95 19.68 -4.70 14.77
C GLY A 95 18.89 -4.25 13.53
N LYS A 96 19.42 -3.30 12.73
CA LYS A 96 18.70 -2.70 11.60
C LYS A 96 18.25 -3.74 10.56
N ASN A 97 19.14 -4.65 10.18
CA ASN A 97 18.84 -5.71 9.20
C ASN A 97 17.76 -6.68 9.68
N LEU A 98 17.69 -6.94 10.99
CA LEU A 98 16.64 -7.80 11.55
C LEU A 98 15.28 -7.10 11.46
N ILE A 99 15.22 -5.81 11.79
CA ILE A 99 14.01 -5.01 11.68
C ILE A 99 13.57 -4.92 10.22
N ASP A 100 14.50 -4.64 9.30
CA ASP A 100 14.21 -4.60 7.86
C ASP A 100 13.62 -5.93 7.37
N THR A 101 14.22 -7.06 7.77
CA THR A 101 13.68 -8.40 7.45
C THR A 101 12.27 -8.62 8.01
N ILE A 102 12.01 -8.19 9.25
CA ILE A 102 10.67 -8.32 9.86
C ILE A 102 9.64 -7.48 9.10
N LEU A 103 10.02 -6.28 8.65
CA LEU A 103 9.15 -5.40 7.87
C LEU A 103 8.86 -5.94 6.46
N ASP A 104 9.71 -6.81 5.92
CA ASP A 104 9.50 -7.47 4.63
C ASP A 104 8.47 -8.62 4.72
N ILE A 105 8.35 -9.28 5.88
CA ILE A 105 7.43 -10.43 6.06
C ILE A 105 5.97 -10.08 5.65
N PRO A 106 5.36 -8.97 6.12
CA PRO A 106 4.00 -8.61 5.73
C PRO A 106 3.85 -8.24 4.26
N ILE A 107 4.91 -7.77 3.62
CA ILE A 107 4.88 -7.36 2.21
C ILE A 107 4.88 -8.61 1.31
N ILE A 108 5.61 -9.65 1.73
CA ILE A 108 5.70 -10.92 1.00
C ILE A 108 4.43 -11.77 1.22
N LEU A 109 3.82 -11.69 2.40
CA LEU A 109 2.59 -12.40 2.71
C LEU A 109 1.38 -11.71 2.07
N SER A 110 0.48 -12.51 1.49
CA SER A 110 -0.81 -12.00 1.02
C SER A 110 -1.59 -11.37 2.20
N PRO A 111 -2.32 -10.26 1.99
CA PRO A 111 -3.16 -9.65 3.03
C PRO A 111 -4.15 -10.65 3.67
N VAL A 112 -4.67 -11.58 2.86
CA VAL A 112 -5.58 -12.64 3.35
C VAL A 112 -4.83 -13.61 4.26
N ALA A 113 -3.61 -14.00 3.90
CA ALA A 113 -2.77 -14.90 4.70
C ALA A 113 -2.34 -14.26 6.03
N LEU A 114 -2.04 -12.95 6.02
CA LEU A 114 -1.76 -12.20 7.26
C LEU A 114 -2.98 -12.13 8.16
N GLY A 115 -4.16 -11.85 7.60
CA GLY A 115 -5.40 -11.81 8.35
C GLY A 115 -5.70 -13.16 9.03
N THR A 116 -5.56 -14.27 8.29
CA THR A 116 -5.78 -15.61 8.86
C THR A 116 -4.71 -15.99 9.88
N ALA A 117 -3.43 -15.69 9.64
CA ALA A 117 -2.36 -15.94 10.60
C ALA A 117 -2.61 -15.20 11.93
N LEU A 118 -3.01 -13.93 11.86
CA LEU A 118 -3.30 -13.15 13.05
C LEU A 118 -4.52 -13.67 13.79
N LEU A 119 -5.56 -14.12 13.07
CA LEU A 119 -6.72 -14.79 13.68
C LEU A 119 -6.34 -16.09 14.39
N VAL A 120 -5.47 -16.91 13.80
CA VAL A 120 -4.98 -18.15 14.41
C VAL A 120 -4.19 -17.86 15.68
N VAL A 121 -3.30 -16.86 15.65
CA VAL A 121 -2.53 -16.43 16.82
C VAL A 121 -3.45 -15.91 17.93
N LEU A 122 -4.44 -15.08 17.59
CA LEU A 122 -5.42 -14.56 18.54
C LEU A 122 -6.34 -15.65 19.11
N SER A 123 -6.56 -16.74 18.38
CA SER A 123 -7.40 -17.88 18.81
C SER A 123 -6.62 -18.96 19.57
N SER A 124 -5.28 -18.90 19.58
CA SER A 124 -4.41 -19.84 20.31
C SER A 124 -4.48 -19.60 21.82
N ASP A 125 -4.03 -20.54 22.65
CA ASP A 125 -4.12 -20.40 24.12
C ASP A 125 -3.44 -19.13 24.68
N ALA A 126 -2.31 -18.73 24.10
CA ALA A 126 -1.66 -17.45 24.41
C ALA A 126 -2.51 -16.21 24.01
N GLY A 127 -3.26 -16.32 22.92
CA GLY A 127 -4.23 -15.32 22.47
C GLY A 127 -5.50 -15.29 23.34
N ARG A 128 -5.95 -16.45 23.84
CA ARG A 128 -7.08 -16.54 24.79
C ARG A 128 -6.77 -15.85 26.11
N LEU A 129 -5.56 -15.99 26.64
CA LEU A 129 -5.12 -15.22 27.83
C LEU A 129 -5.21 -13.70 27.60
N PHE A 130 -4.94 -13.23 26.39
CA PHE A 130 -5.13 -11.83 25.99
C PHE A 130 -6.61 -11.46 25.81
N GLN A 131 -7.44 -12.37 25.27
CA GLN A 131 -8.89 -12.16 25.15
C GLN A 131 -9.59 -12.07 26.50
N ASP A 132 -9.18 -12.92 27.46
CA ASP A 132 -9.77 -13.01 28.80
C ASP A 132 -9.48 -11.76 29.66
N ASN A 133 -8.34 -11.10 29.43
CA ASN A 133 -7.93 -9.92 30.18
C ASN A 133 -8.24 -8.57 29.49
N LEU A 134 -8.28 -8.51 28.16
CA LEU A 134 -8.16 -7.23 27.42
C LEU A 134 -9.30 -6.90 26.41
N VAL A 135 -10.44 -7.60 26.46
CA VAL A 135 -11.67 -7.40 25.64
C VAL A 135 -11.66 -8.20 24.32
N SER A 136 -12.77 -8.84 23.96
CA SER A 136 -12.91 -9.68 22.77
C SER A 136 -12.52 -8.96 21.46
N PHE A 137 -11.37 -9.34 20.88
CA PHE A 137 -10.88 -8.82 19.60
C PHE A 137 -11.47 -9.56 18.39
N THR A 138 -11.87 -10.81 18.56
CA THR A 138 -12.38 -11.68 17.50
C THR A 138 -13.70 -11.14 16.96
N PHE A 139 -13.70 -10.68 15.70
CA PHE A 139 -14.84 -10.06 15.00
C PHE A 139 -15.35 -8.72 15.57
N ALA A 140 -14.58 -8.06 16.43
CA ALA A 140 -14.90 -6.71 16.91
C ALA A 140 -14.18 -5.62 16.11
N MET A 141 -14.67 -4.38 16.21
CA MET A 141 -14.04 -3.19 15.61
C MET A 141 -12.53 -3.09 15.92
N ARG A 142 -12.14 -3.45 17.15
CA ARG A 142 -10.74 -3.44 17.61
C ARG A 142 -9.87 -4.47 16.87
N GLY A 143 -10.41 -5.65 16.57
CA GLY A 143 -9.71 -6.68 15.80
C GLY A 143 -9.45 -6.22 14.36
N ILE A 144 -10.45 -5.58 13.73
CA ILE A 144 -10.30 -5.00 12.39
C ILE A 144 -9.17 -3.96 12.37
N ILE A 145 -9.18 -3.04 13.34
CA ILE A 145 -8.14 -2.00 13.46
C ILE A 145 -6.76 -2.63 13.65
N LEU A 146 -6.63 -3.67 14.48
CA LEU A 146 -5.35 -4.31 14.77
C LEU A 146 -4.77 -5.05 13.54
N VAL A 147 -5.62 -5.74 12.79
CA VAL A 147 -5.23 -6.39 11.52
C VAL A 147 -4.80 -5.33 10.51
N GLN A 148 -5.61 -4.29 10.31
CA GLN A 148 -5.29 -3.19 9.39
C GLN A 148 -3.98 -2.50 9.79
N PHE A 149 -3.81 -2.17 11.08
CA PHE A 149 -2.60 -1.54 11.60
C PHE A 149 -1.36 -2.38 11.30
N SER A 150 -1.40 -3.69 11.54
CA SER A 150 -0.25 -4.59 11.31
C SER A 150 0.26 -4.55 9.86
N ILE A 151 -0.64 -4.43 8.89
CA ILE A 151 -0.29 -4.34 7.47
C ILE A 151 0.18 -2.91 7.12
N VAL A 152 -0.60 -1.91 7.52
CA VAL A 152 -0.37 -0.51 7.17
C VAL A 152 0.92 0.02 7.78
N VAL A 153 1.26 -0.36 9.02
CA VAL A 153 2.49 0.10 9.69
C VAL A 153 3.75 -0.37 8.97
N ALA A 154 3.80 -1.64 8.53
CA ALA A 154 4.96 -2.18 7.81
C ALA A 154 5.15 -1.48 6.46
N LEU A 155 4.06 -1.32 5.71
CA LEU A 155 4.08 -0.60 4.43
C LEU A 155 4.46 0.87 4.62
N ALA A 156 3.87 1.55 5.60
CA ALA A 156 4.15 2.96 5.90
C ALA A 156 5.60 3.18 6.29
N ILE A 157 6.18 2.32 7.15
CA ILE A 157 7.60 2.40 7.51
C ILE A 157 8.48 2.27 6.27
N ARG A 158 8.21 1.28 5.40
CA ARG A 158 9.01 1.06 4.19
C ARG A 158 8.93 2.23 3.21
N SER A 159 7.72 2.76 2.98
CA SER A 159 7.52 3.92 2.11
C SER A 159 8.20 5.18 2.69
N LEU A 160 8.01 5.47 3.98
CA LEU A 160 8.60 6.65 4.62
C LEU A 160 10.12 6.54 4.69
N LYS A 161 10.69 5.36 4.97
CA LYS A 161 12.14 5.13 4.97
C LYS A 161 12.73 5.48 3.60
N ALA A 162 12.12 4.98 2.52
CA ALA A 162 12.56 5.27 1.15
C ALA A 162 12.50 6.77 0.83
N VAL A 163 11.50 7.48 1.34
CA VAL A 163 11.40 8.95 1.21
C VAL A 163 12.51 9.65 1.99
N PHE A 164 12.73 9.29 3.27
CA PHE A 164 13.78 9.90 4.09
C PHE A 164 15.18 9.63 3.55
N GLU A 165 15.44 8.47 2.97
CA GLU A 165 16.71 8.14 2.31
C GLU A 165 16.98 8.97 1.05
N GLN A 166 15.94 9.46 0.37
CA GLN A 166 16.07 10.35 -0.79
C GLN A 166 16.42 11.79 -0.40
N ILE A 167 16.15 12.19 0.85
CA ILE A 167 16.44 13.54 1.34
C ILE A 167 17.91 13.59 1.78
N ASP A 168 18.68 14.44 1.10
CA ASP A 168 20.10 14.68 1.41
C ASP A 168 20.27 15.13 2.88
N PRO A 169 21.09 14.42 3.70
CA PRO A 169 21.38 14.80 5.07
C PRO A 169 21.88 16.24 5.24
N ARG A 170 22.48 16.84 4.21
CA ARG A 170 22.99 18.21 4.25
C ARG A 170 21.90 19.25 4.54
N TYR A 171 20.64 18.98 4.19
CA TYR A 171 19.53 19.86 4.56
C TYR A 171 19.32 19.91 6.08
N GLU A 172 19.50 18.77 6.77
CA GLU A 172 19.41 18.70 8.23
C GLU A 172 20.59 19.41 8.88
N GLU A 173 21.80 19.23 8.33
CA GLU A 173 23.01 19.91 8.80
C GLU A 173 22.88 21.45 8.69
N VAL A 174 22.40 21.95 7.55
CA VAL A 174 22.20 23.40 7.34
C VAL A 174 21.15 23.96 8.29
N ALA A 175 20.04 23.24 8.50
CA ALA A 175 19.02 23.66 9.46
C ALA A 175 19.58 23.75 10.88
N TYR A 176 20.43 22.79 11.26
CA TYR A 176 21.12 22.79 12.55
C TYR A 176 22.06 24.00 12.70
N PHE A 177 22.84 24.32 11.67
CA PHE A 177 23.70 25.52 11.66
C PHE A 177 22.91 26.84 11.73
N LEU A 178 21.67 26.87 11.25
CA LEU A 178 20.76 28.03 11.33
C LEU A 178 20.01 28.13 12.67
N GLY A 179 20.27 27.24 13.64
CA GLY A 179 19.65 27.28 14.97
C GLY A 179 18.31 26.58 15.07
N CYS A 180 17.90 25.80 14.06
CA CYS A 180 16.77 24.88 14.19
C CYS A 180 17.26 23.57 14.82
N ASN A 181 16.85 23.31 16.07
CA ASN A 181 17.18 22.09 16.82
C ASN A 181 15.97 21.15 16.95
#